data_AF-A0AAD7BE94-F1
#
_entry.id   AF-A0AAD7BE94-F1
#
_cell.length_a   1.000
_cell.length_b   1.000
_cell.length_c   1.000
_cell.angle_alpha   90.00
_cell.angle_beta   90.00
_cell.angle_gamma   90.00
#
_symmetry.space_group_name_H-M   'P 1'
#
loop_
_entity.id
_entity.type
_entity.pdbx_description
1 polymer ?
#
loop_
_entity_poly.entity_id
_entity_poly.type
_entity_poly.pdbx_seq_one_letter_code
_entity_poly.pdbx_strand_id
1 'polypeptide(L)'
;MPSSTTDLTSYNPAVPPELQLASSDPLAWENQWEQLYQSSVVIDRSRPESLRQERWVLYEAGACLQDPQRQDHTIRGIRSMKQSLCHIQAQMTLKAGLFCAGNELRRRWMSASPARRGEIILAGLVSTCTSIPDMHGARCLTMKEMSVESHRQNGSLFPDLLEEMMVENPAARLTDTPNYISHPVWDALAAEQQSPKTTVSQRLALAQILVQRSLLIVDKPQKPRLQPSRALSLLHGEDSEVVKSDAKFALGIRKKAYARNKEVYASGKQTCETCGKFNHTTTKFPRCKRCWDTMQREVLYCSLECQKVDWKAGHKKECGKFLQFGDLTPSTTEQPSLQIGPPHSGFKRSDALVFQVAQLNHLSPHYDYIIFSERHLAYLSFQHPPIRAAFRACRDKALTTGDRRAVAMLAQFLYLVCSHPRPQKIGVGPGNVMGQISTEFEFPEIVHAAEEMEQQMHLDSAQRPPLILEAGLSAEEWKAVPATWLDVGIIESSAIFGA
;
A
#
# COMPACT_ATOMS: atom_id res chain seq x y z
N MET A 1 11.91 -16.84 52.99
CA MET A 1 11.10 -16.95 51.76
C MET A 1 11.83 -17.91 50.82
N PRO A 2 11.35 -19.14 50.60
CA PRO A 2 12.02 -20.07 49.69
C PRO A 2 11.72 -19.66 48.25
N SER A 3 12.78 -19.45 47.47
CA SER A 3 12.71 -19.30 46.01
C SER A 3 12.26 -20.63 45.40
N SER A 4 10.97 -20.77 45.08
CA SER A 4 10.49 -21.92 44.33
C SER A 4 11.00 -21.82 42.90
N THR A 5 12.08 -22.55 42.59
CA THR A 5 12.44 -22.90 41.23
C THR A 5 11.40 -23.90 40.71
N THR A 6 10.31 -23.38 40.17
CA THR A 6 9.34 -24.18 39.42
C THR A 6 10.06 -24.76 38.21
N ASP A 7 10.07 -26.09 38.11
CA ASP A 7 10.73 -26.85 37.07
C ASP A 7 10.08 -26.54 35.70
N LEU A 8 10.74 -25.72 34.88
CA LEU A 8 10.25 -25.22 33.58
C LEU A 8 10.42 -26.24 32.44
N THR A 9 10.76 -27.49 32.74
CA THR A 9 11.23 -28.47 31.75
C THR A 9 10.12 -29.20 30.98
N SER A 10 8.84 -29.04 31.32
CA SER A 10 7.75 -29.79 30.68
C SER A 10 6.91 -29.01 29.67
N TYR A 11 7.32 -27.80 29.25
CA TYR A 11 6.55 -27.04 28.27
C TYR A 11 6.86 -27.49 26.84
N ASN A 12 5.88 -28.10 26.17
CA ASN A 12 5.94 -28.38 24.75
C ASN A 12 5.36 -27.17 23.98
N PRO A 13 6.17 -26.38 23.26
CA PRO A 13 5.65 -25.24 22.53
C PRO A 13 4.64 -25.69 21.49
N ALA A 14 3.49 -25.02 21.43
CA ALA A 14 2.53 -25.20 20.35
C ALA A 14 3.25 -25.06 19.01
N VAL A 15 3.26 -26.12 18.22
CA VAL A 15 3.87 -26.14 16.90
C VAL A 15 2.87 -25.55 15.91
N PRO A 16 3.22 -24.48 15.16
CA PRO A 16 2.36 -23.95 14.11
C PRO A 16 2.03 -25.02 13.06
N PRO A 17 0.83 -24.97 12.44
CA PRO A 17 0.46 -25.86 11.34
C PRO A 17 1.48 -25.82 10.20
N GLU A 18 1.62 -26.89 9.44
CA GLU A 18 2.48 -26.88 8.24
C GLU A 18 1.94 -25.90 7.19
N LEU A 19 2.80 -25.01 6.69
CA LEU A 19 2.41 -23.99 5.71
C LEU A 19 1.90 -24.59 4.39
N GLN A 20 2.36 -25.79 4.03
CA GLN A 20 1.92 -26.52 2.84
C GLN A 20 0.41 -26.75 2.86
N LEU A 21 -0.17 -27.01 4.04
CA LEU A 21 -1.61 -27.20 4.20
C LEU A 21 -2.40 -25.95 3.83
N ALA A 22 -1.87 -24.74 4.02
CA ALA A 22 -2.54 -23.51 3.61
C ALA A 22 -2.90 -23.51 2.12
N SER A 23 -2.10 -24.18 1.29
CA SER A 23 -2.35 -24.30 -0.15
C SER A 23 -3.11 -25.55 -0.55
N SER A 24 -2.86 -26.70 0.11
CA SER A 24 -3.47 -27.98 -0.26
C SER A 24 -4.84 -28.22 0.38
N ASP A 25 -5.00 -27.80 1.64
CA ASP A 25 -6.25 -27.90 2.40
C ASP A 25 -6.38 -26.69 3.37
N PRO A 26 -6.81 -25.53 2.84
CA PRO A 26 -6.95 -24.30 3.63
C PRO A 26 -7.82 -24.45 4.88
N LEU A 27 -8.84 -25.30 4.84
CA LEU A 27 -9.77 -25.49 5.96
C LEU A 27 -9.14 -26.32 7.06
N ALA A 28 -8.45 -27.41 6.73
CA ALA A 28 -7.70 -28.17 7.72
C ALA A 28 -6.59 -27.32 8.35
N TRP A 29 -5.87 -26.53 7.54
CA TRP A 29 -4.86 -25.58 8.02
C TRP A 29 -5.46 -24.56 9.00
N GLU A 30 -6.62 -24.00 8.69
CA GLU A 30 -7.32 -23.06 9.56
C GLU A 30 -7.79 -23.72 10.86
N ASN A 31 -8.37 -24.91 10.78
CA ASN A 31 -8.85 -25.63 11.96
C ASN A 31 -7.72 -25.92 12.95
N GLN A 32 -6.51 -26.23 12.47
CA GLN A 32 -5.33 -26.38 13.33
C GLN A 32 -4.95 -25.07 14.00
N TRP A 33 -5.01 -23.93 13.29
CA TRP A 33 -4.80 -22.61 13.90
C TRP A 33 -5.85 -22.28 14.96
N GLU A 34 -7.13 -22.55 14.72
CA GLU A 34 -8.19 -22.31 15.70
C GLU A 34 -8.04 -23.19 16.95
N GLN A 35 -7.62 -24.45 16.80
CA GLN A 35 -7.25 -25.31 17.93
C GLN A 35 -6.11 -24.73 18.74
N LEU A 36 -5.08 -24.18 18.08
CA LEU A 36 -3.99 -23.49 18.76
C LEU A 36 -4.50 -22.28 19.55
N TYR A 37 -5.35 -21.44 18.95
CA TYR A 37 -5.93 -20.28 19.64
C TYR A 37 -6.79 -20.67 20.85
N GLN A 38 -7.54 -21.77 20.77
CA GLN A 38 -8.40 -22.28 21.83
C GLN A 38 -7.63 -22.97 22.97
N SER A 39 -6.50 -23.61 22.65
CA SER A 39 -5.72 -24.40 23.61
C SER A 39 -5.12 -23.58 24.77
N SER A 40 -5.26 -22.26 24.80
CA SER A 40 -4.65 -21.34 25.78
C SER A 40 -3.10 -21.36 25.79
N VAL A 41 -2.48 -22.22 24.98
CA VAL A 41 -1.02 -22.29 24.78
C VAL A 41 -0.52 -21.07 24.00
N VAL A 42 -1.40 -20.43 23.21
CA VAL A 42 -1.13 -19.12 22.59
C VAL A 42 -1.32 -18.03 23.64
N ILE A 43 -0.31 -17.89 24.51
CA ILE A 43 -0.08 -16.84 25.50
C ILE A 43 -1.04 -16.94 26.71
N ASP A 44 -0.51 -17.18 27.92
CA ASP A 44 -1.21 -16.83 29.17
C ASP A 44 -1.26 -15.29 29.28
N ARG A 45 -2.35 -14.73 28.74
CA ARG A 45 -2.57 -13.34 28.35
C ARG A 45 -2.70 -12.33 29.49
N SER A 46 -2.57 -12.77 30.74
CA SER A 46 -2.72 -11.91 31.93
C SER A 46 -1.40 -11.50 32.57
N ARG A 47 -0.28 -12.15 32.20
CA ARG A 47 1.02 -11.91 32.83
C ARG A 47 2.07 -11.55 31.79
N PRO A 48 2.71 -10.37 31.89
CA PRO A 48 3.88 -10.01 31.07
C PRO A 48 5.01 -11.07 31.13
N GLU A 49 5.01 -11.92 32.16
CA GLU A 49 5.99 -12.98 32.35
C GLU A 49 5.78 -14.21 31.44
N SER A 50 4.60 -14.41 30.84
CA SER A 50 4.38 -15.48 29.85
C SER A 50 5.00 -15.15 28.48
N LEU A 51 5.26 -13.87 28.21
CA LEU A 51 6.14 -13.42 27.12
C LEU A 51 7.60 -13.88 27.32
N ARG A 52 7.96 -14.49 28.47
CA ARG A 52 9.23 -15.22 28.63
C ARG A 52 9.35 -16.42 27.70
N GLN A 53 8.27 -16.96 27.12
CA GLN A 53 8.38 -18.01 26.10
C GLN A 53 8.72 -17.44 24.72
N GLU A 54 8.26 -16.23 24.44
CA GLU A 54 8.79 -15.41 23.35
C GLU A 54 10.22 -14.94 23.64
N ARG A 55 10.79 -15.19 24.84
CA ARG A 55 12.25 -15.12 24.99
C ARG A 55 12.92 -16.05 24.02
N TRP A 56 12.39 -17.19 23.61
CA TRP A 56 13.11 -17.99 22.59
C TRP A 56 13.28 -17.20 21.29
N VAL A 57 12.24 -16.50 20.82
CA VAL A 57 12.34 -15.54 19.70
C VAL A 57 13.29 -14.40 20.04
N LEU A 58 13.22 -13.82 21.25
CA LEU A 58 14.14 -12.75 21.70
C LEU A 58 15.57 -13.22 21.97
N TYR A 59 15.82 -14.52 22.17
CA TYR A 59 17.07 -15.13 22.60
C TYR A 59 17.79 -15.72 21.39
N GLU A 60 17.07 -16.34 20.45
CA GLU A 60 17.59 -16.63 19.12
C GLU A 60 17.84 -15.34 18.35
N ALA A 61 16.91 -14.38 18.38
CA ALA A 61 17.17 -13.04 17.84
C ALA A 61 18.30 -12.37 18.64
N GLY A 62 18.28 -12.42 19.96
CA GLY A 62 19.28 -11.77 20.82
C GLY A 62 20.70 -12.28 20.61
N ALA A 63 20.89 -13.60 20.48
CA ALA A 63 22.16 -14.23 20.19
C ALA A 63 22.63 -13.93 18.75
N CYS A 64 21.71 -13.97 17.78
CA CYS A 64 22.02 -13.57 16.40
C CYS A 64 22.32 -12.08 16.25
N LEU A 65 21.79 -11.25 17.15
CA LEU A 65 21.96 -9.79 17.16
C LEU A 65 23.18 -9.35 17.99
N GLN A 66 24.10 -10.22 18.39
CA GLN A 66 25.38 -9.76 18.95
C GLN A 66 26.36 -9.30 17.85
N ASP A 67 26.19 -9.81 16.63
CA ASP A 67 26.95 -9.41 15.45
C ASP A 67 26.41 -8.08 14.88
N PRO A 68 27.23 -7.00 14.84
CA PRO A 68 26.82 -5.72 14.26
C PRO A 68 26.31 -5.80 12.81
N GLN A 69 26.82 -6.74 12.00
CA GLN A 69 26.35 -6.91 10.62
C GLN A 69 24.93 -7.47 10.57
N ARG A 70 24.64 -8.46 11.43
CA ARG A 70 23.29 -9.01 11.58
C ARG A 70 22.32 -7.98 12.15
N GLN A 71 22.76 -7.19 13.14
CA GLN A 71 21.96 -6.07 13.67
C GLN A 71 21.58 -5.07 12.56
N ASP A 72 22.55 -4.62 11.76
CA ASP A 72 22.31 -3.70 10.65
C ASP A 72 21.35 -4.30 9.62
N HIS A 73 21.49 -5.59 9.29
CA HIS A 73 20.58 -6.29 8.39
C HIS A 73 19.14 -6.33 8.96
N THR A 74 18.99 -6.69 10.24
CA THR A 74 17.69 -6.73 10.92
C THR A 74 17.06 -5.34 11.00
N ILE A 75 17.82 -4.29 11.31
CA ILE A 75 17.33 -2.90 11.34
C ILE A 75 16.78 -2.51 9.97
N ARG A 76 17.49 -2.84 8.88
CA ARG A 76 17.02 -2.58 7.51
C ARG A 76 15.76 -3.36 7.17
N GLY A 77 15.70 -4.63 7.55
CA GLY A 77 14.50 -5.45 7.37
C GLY A 77 13.28 -4.85 8.07
N ILE A 78 13.44 -4.44 9.34
CA ILE A 78 12.36 -3.79 10.10
C ILE A 78 11.97 -2.44 9.49
N ARG A 79 12.95 -1.61 9.09
CA ARG A 79 12.69 -0.32 8.43
C ARG A 79 11.90 -0.50 7.14
N SER A 80 12.31 -1.44 6.29
CA SER A 80 11.60 -1.78 5.04
C SER A 80 10.17 -2.25 5.33
N MET A 81 9.99 -3.18 6.27
CA MET A 81 8.66 -3.64 6.67
C MET A 81 7.78 -2.51 7.22
N LYS A 82 8.34 -1.57 8.01
CA LYS A 82 7.62 -0.38 8.49
C LYS A 82 7.15 0.51 7.34
N GLN A 83 8.04 0.80 6.40
CA GLN A 83 7.72 1.62 5.23
C GLN A 83 6.62 0.96 4.39
N SER A 84 6.74 -0.35 4.14
CA SER A 84 5.68 -1.12 3.48
C SER A 84 4.37 -1.04 4.25
N LEU A 85 4.39 -1.18 5.57
CA LEU A 85 3.19 -1.10 6.40
C LEU A 85 2.52 0.27 6.29
N CYS A 86 3.26 1.38 6.44
CA CYS A 86 2.73 2.73 6.27
C CYS A 86 2.13 2.94 4.88
N HIS A 87 2.81 2.45 3.83
CA HIS A 87 2.33 2.53 2.46
C HIS A 87 1.03 1.75 2.28
N ILE A 88 0.96 0.51 2.78
CA ILE A 88 -0.25 -0.32 2.69
C ILE A 88 -1.39 0.34 3.48
N GLN A 89 -1.13 0.89 4.67
CA GLN A 89 -2.14 1.60 5.48
C GLN A 89 -2.66 2.86 4.80
N ALA A 90 -1.79 3.66 4.21
CA ALA A 90 -2.22 4.81 3.42
C ALA A 90 -3.05 4.37 2.22
N GLN A 91 -2.61 3.35 1.46
CA GLN A 91 -3.39 2.80 0.35
C GLN A 91 -4.74 2.23 0.80
N MET A 92 -4.80 1.60 1.97
CA MET A 92 -6.04 1.12 2.55
C MET A 92 -6.95 2.27 2.93
N THR A 93 -6.43 3.29 3.62
CA THR A 93 -7.17 4.51 3.96
C THR A 93 -7.74 5.15 2.71
N LEU A 94 -6.92 5.20 1.67
CA LEU A 94 -7.24 5.76 0.39
C LEU A 94 -8.39 4.96 -0.28
N LYS A 95 -8.26 3.62 -0.38
CA LYS A 95 -9.30 2.75 -0.96
C LYS A 95 -10.56 2.70 -0.10
N ALA A 96 -10.40 2.52 1.21
CA ALA A 96 -11.48 2.51 2.17
C ALA A 96 -12.22 3.85 2.14
N GLY A 97 -11.54 5.00 2.04
CA GLY A 97 -12.19 6.30 1.85
C GLY A 97 -13.16 6.31 0.67
N LEU A 98 -12.75 5.77 -0.49
CA LEU A 98 -13.64 5.63 -1.65
C LEU A 98 -14.83 4.67 -1.42
N PHE A 99 -14.62 3.55 -0.72
CA PHE A 99 -15.68 2.54 -0.49
C PHE A 99 -16.52 2.80 0.77
N CYS A 100 -16.02 3.60 1.70
CA CYS A 100 -16.64 3.98 2.97
C CYS A 100 -17.30 5.36 2.88
N ALA A 101 -16.98 6.17 1.86
CA ALA A 101 -17.84 7.29 1.44
C ALA A 101 -19.23 6.73 1.11
N GLY A 102 -20.13 6.74 2.10
CA GLY A 102 -21.47 6.15 2.02
C GLY A 102 -21.70 4.86 2.83
N ASN A 103 -20.76 4.43 3.70
CA ASN A 103 -20.87 3.19 4.50
C ASN A 103 -21.05 1.91 3.67
N GLU A 104 -20.75 1.95 2.37
CA GLU A 104 -21.12 0.89 1.42
C GLU A 104 -20.37 -0.40 1.69
N LEU A 105 -19.05 -0.32 1.96
CA LEU A 105 -18.25 -1.49 2.34
C LEU A 105 -18.80 -2.16 3.61
N ARG A 106 -19.00 -1.38 4.68
CA ARG A 106 -19.52 -1.89 5.96
C ARG A 106 -20.89 -2.53 5.75
N ARG A 107 -21.81 -1.85 5.04
CA ARG A 107 -23.15 -2.37 4.72
C ARG A 107 -23.09 -3.69 3.96
N ARG A 108 -22.28 -3.76 2.90
CA ARG A 108 -22.11 -4.97 2.09
C ARG A 108 -21.49 -6.12 2.90
N TRP A 109 -20.45 -5.83 3.69
CA TRP A 109 -19.81 -6.81 4.56
C TRP A 109 -20.78 -7.37 5.60
N MET A 110 -21.58 -6.50 6.22
CA MET A 110 -22.60 -6.90 7.19
C MET A 110 -23.75 -7.69 6.55
N SER A 111 -24.06 -7.44 5.28
CA SER A 111 -25.05 -8.21 4.52
C SER A 111 -24.58 -9.60 4.08
N ALA A 112 -23.26 -9.84 4.06
CA ALA A 112 -22.72 -11.15 3.74
C ALA A 112 -23.08 -12.20 4.80
N SER A 113 -23.22 -13.47 4.43
CA SER A 113 -23.43 -14.54 5.41
C SER A 113 -22.16 -14.77 6.25
N PRO A 114 -22.29 -15.31 7.49
CA PRO A 114 -21.13 -15.72 8.29
C PRO A 114 -20.17 -16.62 7.51
N ALA A 115 -20.68 -17.65 6.84
CA ALA A 115 -19.88 -18.55 6.01
C ALA A 115 -19.07 -17.80 4.96
N ARG A 116 -19.72 -16.85 4.26
CA ARG A 116 -19.07 -16.03 3.23
C ARG A 116 -17.96 -15.14 3.78
N ARG A 117 -18.19 -14.48 4.91
CA ARG A 117 -17.13 -13.70 5.59
C ARG A 117 -15.93 -14.60 5.92
N GLY A 118 -16.19 -15.79 6.46
CA GLY A 118 -15.13 -16.75 6.79
C GLY A 118 -14.30 -17.18 5.57
N GLU A 119 -14.95 -17.44 4.44
CA GLU A 119 -14.26 -17.76 3.18
C GLU A 119 -13.35 -16.62 2.70
N ILE A 120 -13.83 -15.37 2.75
CA ILE A 120 -13.07 -14.19 2.33
C ILE A 120 -11.83 -14.01 3.22
N ILE A 121 -12.00 -14.12 4.54
CA ILE A 121 -10.89 -13.99 5.51
C ILE A 121 -9.87 -15.11 5.34
N LEU A 122 -10.32 -16.36 5.19
CA LEU A 122 -9.44 -17.51 4.97
C LEU A 122 -8.65 -17.37 3.66
N ALA A 123 -9.29 -16.92 2.58
CA ALA A 123 -8.61 -16.68 1.31
C ALA A 123 -7.51 -15.62 1.42
N GLY A 124 -7.78 -14.52 2.14
CA GLY A 124 -6.79 -13.48 2.45
C GLY A 124 -5.62 -14.04 3.27
N LEU A 125 -5.93 -14.77 4.35
CA LEU A 125 -4.95 -15.43 5.23
C LEU A 125 -3.99 -16.35 4.47
N VAL A 126 -4.53 -17.28 3.68
CA VAL A 126 -3.73 -18.20 2.86
C VAL A 126 -2.85 -17.41 1.90
N SER A 127 -3.40 -16.40 1.23
CA SER A 127 -2.66 -15.62 0.25
C SER A 127 -1.48 -14.89 0.89
N THR A 128 -1.69 -14.23 2.04
CA THR A 128 -0.62 -13.49 2.74
C THR A 128 0.44 -14.44 3.31
N CYS A 129 0.04 -15.51 4.01
CA CYS A 129 0.97 -16.43 4.66
C CYS A 129 1.82 -17.24 3.66
N THR A 130 1.32 -17.49 2.45
CA THR A 130 2.06 -18.20 1.40
C THR A 130 2.89 -17.29 0.51
N SER A 131 2.60 -15.98 0.46
CA SER A 131 3.26 -15.04 -0.44
C SER A 131 4.33 -14.18 0.22
N ILE A 132 4.25 -13.95 1.53
CA ILE A 132 5.18 -13.12 2.28
C ILE A 132 5.94 -14.00 3.28
N PRO A 133 7.29 -13.98 3.27
CA PRO A 133 8.10 -14.65 4.28
C PRO A 133 7.66 -14.29 5.70
N ASP A 134 7.78 -15.23 6.62
CA ASP A 134 7.54 -15.07 8.07
C ASP A 134 6.10 -14.72 8.49
N MET A 135 5.18 -14.44 7.56
CA MET A 135 3.79 -14.12 7.89
C MET A 135 3.00 -15.31 8.45
N HIS A 136 3.39 -16.54 8.09
CA HIS A 136 2.83 -17.75 8.70
C HIS A 136 3.12 -17.81 10.20
N GLY A 137 4.37 -17.53 10.60
CA GLY A 137 4.75 -17.47 12.02
C GLY A 137 4.13 -16.26 12.73
N ALA A 138 4.03 -15.12 12.05
CA ALA A 138 3.42 -13.91 12.58
C ALA A 138 1.94 -14.09 12.96
N ARG A 139 1.27 -15.14 12.46
CA ARG A 139 -0.12 -15.43 12.81
C ARG A 139 -0.30 -15.72 14.31
N CYS A 140 0.69 -16.31 14.97
CA CYS A 140 0.72 -16.46 16.43
C CYS A 140 0.56 -15.13 17.18
N LEU A 141 0.95 -14.01 16.55
CA LEU A 141 0.93 -12.66 17.13
C LEU A 141 -0.41 -11.94 16.94
N THR A 142 -1.37 -12.51 16.21
CA THR A 142 -2.58 -11.79 15.77
C THR A 142 -3.87 -12.17 16.51
N MET A 143 -3.78 -13.01 17.53
CA MET A 143 -4.88 -13.41 18.43
C MET A 143 -6.23 -13.58 17.70
N LYS A 144 -7.30 -12.94 18.19
CA LYS A 144 -8.68 -13.06 17.68
C LYS A 144 -8.89 -12.24 16.42
N GLU A 145 -8.06 -11.22 16.21
CA GLU A 145 -8.10 -10.31 15.06
C GLU A 145 -8.00 -11.09 13.74
N MET A 146 -7.39 -12.29 13.78
CA MET A 146 -7.20 -13.15 12.62
C MET A 146 -7.72 -14.58 12.79
N SER A 147 -8.64 -14.78 13.72
CA SER A 147 -9.44 -16.00 13.80
C SER A 147 -10.56 -15.93 12.76
N VAL A 148 -10.63 -16.91 11.85
CA VAL A 148 -11.72 -16.99 10.86
C VAL A 148 -13.05 -17.11 11.58
N GLU A 149 -13.10 -17.86 12.68
CA GLU A 149 -14.33 -18.03 13.46
C GLU A 149 -14.79 -16.73 14.10
N SER A 150 -13.86 -15.91 14.62
CA SER A 150 -14.19 -14.59 15.17
C SER A 150 -14.83 -13.67 14.13
N HIS A 151 -14.36 -13.69 12.88
CA HIS A 151 -14.96 -12.91 11.77
C HIS A 151 -16.30 -13.47 11.27
N ARG A 152 -16.53 -14.78 11.41
CA ARG A 152 -17.83 -15.40 11.10
C ARG A 152 -18.88 -14.92 12.10
N GLN A 153 -18.58 -15.04 13.39
CA GLN A 153 -19.47 -14.75 14.50
C GLN A 153 -19.67 -13.25 14.70
N ASN A 154 -18.59 -12.48 14.63
CA ASN A 154 -18.64 -11.02 14.74
C ASN A 154 -18.37 -10.36 13.38
N GLY A 155 -19.47 -10.03 12.68
CA GLY A 155 -19.40 -9.30 11.42
C GLY A 155 -18.76 -7.91 11.54
N SER A 156 -18.75 -7.26 12.71
CA SER A 156 -18.15 -5.91 12.82
C SER A 156 -16.62 -5.92 12.86
N LEU A 157 -16.01 -7.05 13.26
CA LEU A 157 -14.58 -7.12 13.56
C LEU A 157 -13.72 -6.62 12.39
N PHE A 158 -14.01 -7.05 11.17
CA PHE A 158 -13.24 -6.64 10.00
C PHE A 158 -13.34 -5.13 9.70
N PRO A 159 -14.53 -4.53 9.52
CA PRO A 159 -14.63 -3.09 9.29
C PRO A 159 -14.10 -2.25 10.47
N ASP A 160 -14.28 -2.71 11.72
CA ASP A 160 -13.71 -2.02 12.89
C ASP A 160 -12.17 -2.01 12.83
N LEU A 161 -11.54 -3.15 12.49
CA LEU A 161 -10.09 -3.23 12.26
C LEU A 161 -9.65 -2.34 11.08
N LEU A 162 -10.42 -2.30 10.00
CA LEU A 162 -10.11 -1.43 8.86
C LEU A 162 -10.09 0.03 9.27
N GLU A 163 -11.14 0.49 9.97
CA GLU A 163 -11.27 1.87 10.46
C GLU A 163 -10.13 2.25 11.40
N GLU A 164 -9.74 1.36 12.32
CA GLU A 164 -8.61 1.59 13.23
C GLU A 164 -7.26 1.70 12.50
N MET A 165 -7.11 1.04 11.36
CA MET A 165 -5.90 1.11 10.54
C MET A 165 -5.89 2.31 9.57
N MET A 166 -7.00 3.03 9.44
CA MET A 166 -7.06 4.21 8.57
C MET A 166 -6.20 5.35 9.15
N VAL A 167 -5.53 6.07 8.27
CA VAL A 167 -4.76 7.27 8.58
C VAL A 167 -5.72 8.45 8.55
N GLU A 168 -5.76 9.26 9.61
CA GLU A 168 -6.70 10.41 9.71
C GLU A 168 -6.60 11.38 8.52
N ASN A 169 -5.41 11.50 7.92
CA ASN A 169 -5.19 12.35 6.76
C ASN A 169 -4.23 11.66 5.78
N PRO A 170 -4.74 10.87 4.81
CA PRO A 170 -3.88 10.19 3.85
C PRO A 170 -3.24 11.14 2.82
N ALA A 171 -3.69 12.39 2.70
CA ALA A 171 -2.99 13.41 1.90
C ALA A 171 -1.89 14.12 2.67
N ALA A 172 -1.94 14.12 3.99
CA ALA A 172 -0.75 14.42 4.77
C ALA A 172 0.23 13.29 4.50
N ARG A 173 1.46 13.67 4.16
CA ARG A 173 2.64 12.81 3.95
C ARG A 173 2.49 11.47 4.66
N LEU A 174 2.71 10.35 3.92
CA LEU A 174 2.82 9.00 4.48
C LEU A 174 3.50 9.10 5.85
N THR A 175 2.76 8.78 6.90
CA THR A 175 3.32 8.85 8.23
C THR A 175 4.50 7.91 8.26
N ASP A 176 5.62 8.40 8.76
CA ASP A 176 6.83 7.60 8.92
C ASP A 176 6.67 6.56 10.07
N THR A 177 5.51 6.58 10.72
CA THR A 177 5.11 5.69 11.81
C THR A 177 3.81 5.00 11.42
N PRO A 178 3.77 3.65 11.45
CA PRO A 178 2.54 2.90 11.24
C PRO A 178 1.48 3.16 12.31
N ASN A 179 0.21 3.05 11.93
CA ASN A 179 -0.91 3.00 12.88
C ASN A 179 -1.02 1.57 13.44
N TYR A 180 -0.53 1.33 14.64
CA TYR A 180 -0.66 0.02 15.27
C TYR A 180 -2.07 -0.18 15.82
N ILE A 181 -2.67 -1.35 15.57
CA ILE A 181 -3.97 -1.71 16.15
C ILE A 181 -3.83 -1.84 17.66
N SER A 182 -4.60 -1.03 18.37
CA SER A 182 -4.63 -0.89 19.82
C SER A 182 -5.05 -2.20 20.46
N HIS A 183 -4.28 -2.62 21.46
CA HIS A 183 -4.61 -3.80 22.24
C HIS A 183 -3.76 -3.79 23.51
N PRO A 184 -4.34 -3.99 24.70
CA PRO A 184 -3.60 -3.81 25.96
C PRO A 184 -2.25 -4.53 26.04
N VAL A 185 -2.19 -5.76 25.51
CA VAL A 185 -0.94 -6.55 25.45
C VAL A 185 0.08 -5.93 24.49
N TRP A 186 -0.33 -5.51 23.30
CA TRP A 186 0.57 -4.96 22.28
C TRP A 186 0.99 -3.53 22.63
N ASP A 187 0.12 -2.76 23.26
CA ASP A 187 0.40 -1.41 23.76
C ASP A 187 1.44 -1.47 24.90
N ALA A 188 1.32 -2.45 25.80
CA ALA A 188 2.32 -2.70 26.84
C ALA A 188 3.68 -3.11 26.24
N LEU A 189 3.68 -3.93 25.18
CA LEU A 189 4.89 -4.30 24.45
C LEU A 189 5.53 -3.12 23.71
N ALA A 190 4.72 -2.25 23.12
CA ALA A 190 5.19 -1.01 22.49
C ALA A 190 5.77 -0.03 23.53
N ALA A 191 5.17 0.06 24.71
CA ALA A 191 5.72 0.83 25.82
C ALA A 191 7.06 0.24 26.31
N GLU A 192 7.15 -1.08 26.44
CA GLU A 192 8.40 -1.77 26.82
C GLU A 192 9.49 -1.61 25.75
N GLN A 193 9.13 -1.61 24.45
CA GLN A 193 10.07 -1.31 23.36
C GLN A 193 10.72 0.07 23.53
N GLN A 194 9.98 1.05 24.08
CA GLN A 194 10.49 2.41 24.31
C GLN A 194 11.18 2.56 25.68
N SER A 195 11.09 1.56 26.55
CA SER A 195 11.70 1.61 27.89
C SER A 195 13.22 1.73 27.81
N PRO A 196 13.85 2.60 28.63
CA PRO A 196 15.30 2.72 28.70
C PRO A 196 15.97 1.45 29.25
N LYS A 197 15.21 0.58 29.92
CA LYS A 197 15.70 -0.71 30.47
C LYS A 197 15.83 -1.79 29.40
N THR A 198 15.19 -1.62 28.25
CA THR A 198 15.15 -2.62 27.18
C THR A 198 16.43 -2.56 26.37
N THR A 199 17.11 -3.70 26.23
CA THR A 199 18.34 -3.81 25.43
C THR A 199 18.07 -3.56 23.94
N VAL A 200 19.10 -3.19 23.16
CA VAL A 200 18.95 -2.96 21.71
C VAL A 200 18.33 -4.17 21.00
N SER A 201 18.82 -5.38 21.27
CA SER A 201 18.31 -6.60 20.64
C SER A 201 16.85 -6.87 20.99
N GLN A 202 16.45 -6.65 22.25
CA GLN A 202 15.04 -6.76 22.65
C GLN A 202 14.18 -5.73 21.92
N ARG A 203 14.63 -4.46 21.83
CA ARG A 203 13.88 -3.43 21.12
C ARG A 203 13.71 -3.75 19.64
N LEU A 204 14.72 -4.32 18.98
CA LEU A 204 14.63 -4.76 17.58
C LEU A 204 13.60 -5.88 17.39
N ALA A 205 13.65 -6.90 18.24
CA ALA A 205 12.71 -8.00 18.15
C ALA A 205 11.26 -7.56 18.46
N LEU A 206 11.05 -6.69 19.44
CA LEU A 206 9.74 -6.09 19.71
C LEU A 206 9.26 -5.25 18.51
N ALA A 207 10.13 -4.45 17.90
CA ALA A 207 9.80 -3.70 16.69
C ALA A 207 9.37 -4.63 15.55
N GLN A 208 10.09 -5.74 15.35
CA GLN A 208 9.77 -6.74 14.34
C GLN A 208 8.41 -7.39 14.60
N ILE A 209 8.13 -7.81 15.84
CA ILE A 209 6.85 -8.40 16.25
C ILE A 209 5.68 -7.45 15.96
N LEU A 210 5.79 -6.19 16.38
CA LEU A 210 4.72 -5.19 16.18
C LEU A 210 4.45 -4.94 14.69
N VAL A 211 5.50 -4.85 13.89
CA VAL A 211 5.39 -4.60 12.44
C VAL A 211 4.86 -5.82 11.70
N GLN A 212 5.35 -7.03 12.00
CA GLN A 212 4.88 -8.26 11.36
C GLN A 212 3.41 -8.55 11.69
N ARG A 213 3.00 -8.37 12.97
CA ARG A 213 1.60 -8.47 13.39
C ARG A 213 0.72 -7.54 12.54
N SER A 214 1.10 -6.27 12.47
CA SER A 214 0.31 -5.25 11.79
C SER A 214 0.30 -5.47 10.28
N LEU A 215 1.43 -5.84 9.67
CA LEU A 215 1.50 -6.24 8.26
C LEU A 215 0.57 -7.39 7.95
N LEU A 216 0.52 -8.42 8.81
CA LEU A 216 -0.38 -9.53 8.60
C LEU A 216 -1.84 -9.06 8.62
N ILE A 217 -2.23 -8.20 9.57
CA ILE A 217 -3.62 -7.70 9.65
C ILE A 217 -3.97 -6.80 8.46
N VAL A 218 -3.05 -5.94 8.03
CA VAL A 218 -3.22 -4.93 6.96
C VAL A 218 -3.09 -5.52 5.54
N ASP A 219 -2.22 -6.49 5.29
CA ASP A 219 -2.01 -7.06 3.94
C ASP A 219 -3.19 -7.94 3.48
N LYS A 220 -3.94 -8.49 4.44
CA LYS A 220 -5.09 -9.37 4.21
C LYS A 220 -6.23 -8.79 3.38
N PRO A 221 -6.66 -7.54 3.58
CA PRO A 221 -7.68 -6.92 2.73
C PRO A 221 -7.20 -6.61 1.31
N GLN A 222 -5.89 -6.53 1.04
CA GLN A 222 -5.39 -6.10 -0.26
C GLN A 222 -5.16 -7.23 -1.26
N LYS A 223 -4.86 -8.45 -0.79
CA LYS A 223 -4.45 -9.58 -1.63
C LYS A 223 -5.48 -10.64 -2.01
N PRO A 224 -6.77 -10.62 -1.62
CA PRO A 224 -7.74 -11.27 -2.47
C PRO A 224 -7.63 -10.49 -3.79
N ARG A 225 -7.02 -11.06 -4.84
CA ARG A 225 -7.09 -10.53 -6.22
C ARG A 225 -8.52 -10.62 -6.78
N LEU A 226 -9.48 -10.43 -5.89
CA LEU A 226 -10.77 -9.90 -6.12
C LEU A 226 -10.51 -8.43 -6.43
N GLN A 227 -10.54 -8.07 -7.71
CA GLN A 227 -10.81 -6.68 -8.05
C GLN A 227 -12.00 -6.20 -7.19
N PRO A 228 -12.10 -4.91 -6.81
CA PRO A 228 -13.27 -4.44 -6.10
C PRO A 228 -14.57 -4.91 -6.76
N SER A 229 -14.65 -4.84 -8.09
CA SER A 229 -15.71 -5.46 -8.89
C SER A 229 -15.94 -6.96 -8.62
N ARG A 230 -14.89 -7.75 -8.42
CA ARG A 230 -14.95 -9.19 -8.11
C ARG A 230 -15.26 -9.48 -6.65
N ALA A 231 -14.81 -8.67 -5.68
CA ALA A 231 -15.24 -8.78 -4.28
C ALA A 231 -16.73 -8.46 -4.17
N LEU A 232 -17.19 -7.53 -5.00
CA LEU A 232 -18.60 -7.18 -5.15
C LEU A 232 -19.38 -8.29 -5.88
N SER A 233 -18.94 -8.81 -7.03
CA SER A 233 -19.58 -9.96 -7.70
C SER A 233 -19.60 -11.21 -6.80
N LEU A 234 -18.56 -11.41 -5.99
CA LEU A 234 -18.51 -12.46 -4.97
C LEU A 234 -19.49 -12.24 -3.80
N LEU A 235 -19.90 -11.01 -3.52
CA LEU A 235 -20.99 -10.70 -2.59
C LEU A 235 -22.37 -10.82 -3.26
N HIS A 236 -22.45 -10.71 -4.59
CA HIS A 236 -23.68 -10.78 -5.38
C HIS A 236 -24.13 -12.19 -5.78
N GLY A 237 -23.30 -13.22 -5.58
CA GLY A 237 -23.70 -14.61 -5.85
C GLY A 237 -23.93 -14.95 -7.33
N GLU A 238 -23.31 -14.21 -8.25
CA GLU A 238 -23.41 -14.49 -9.69
C GLU A 238 -22.67 -15.78 -10.09
N ASP A 239 -23.24 -16.49 -11.07
CA ASP A 239 -23.01 -17.91 -11.38
C ASP A 239 -21.55 -18.36 -11.69
N SER A 240 -21.29 -19.64 -11.38
CA SER A 240 -19.97 -20.21 -11.11
C SER A 240 -19.02 -20.47 -12.30
N GLU A 241 -19.42 -20.24 -13.55
CA GLU A 241 -18.55 -20.57 -14.71
C GLU A 241 -17.40 -19.58 -14.92
N VAL A 242 -17.66 -18.28 -14.74
CA VAL A 242 -16.61 -17.24 -14.78
C VAL A 242 -15.62 -17.45 -13.61
N VAL A 243 -16.12 -17.91 -12.46
CA VAL A 243 -15.29 -18.20 -11.27
C VAL A 243 -14.29 -19.33 -11.53
N LYS A 244 -14.66 -20.36 -12.32
CA LYS A 244 -13.79 -21.52 -12.61
C LYS A 244 -12.67 -21.20 -13.61
N SER A 245 -12.96 -20.46 -14.68
CA SER A 245 -11.92 -20.04 -15.65
C SER A 245 -10.92 -19.09 -14.98
N ASP A 246 -11.43 -18.20 -14.11
CA ASP A 246 -10.63 -17.24 -13.37
C ASP A 246 -9.85 -17.86 -12.20
N ALA A 247 -10.32 -18.96 -11.61
CA ALA A 247 -9.57 -19.72 -10.62
C ALA A 247 -8.34 -20.37 -11.25
N LYS A 248 -8.46 -20.96 -12.45
CA LYS A 248 -7.31 -21.45 -13.22
C LYS A 248 -6.36 -20.32 -13.61
N PHE A 249 -6.88 -19.16 -14.01
CA PHE A 249 -6.06 -17.98 -14.30
C PHE A 249 -5.30 -17.48 -13.07
N ALA A 250 -5.97 -17.34 -11.93
CA ALA A 250 -5.37 -16.94 -10.66
C ALA A 250 -4.33 -17.96 -10.16
N LEU A 251 -4.58 -19.26 -10.31
CA LEU A 251 -3.62 -20.33 -10.00
C LEU A 251 -2.39 -20.26 -10.91
N GLY A 252 -2.59 -19.97 -12.21
CA GLY A 252 -1.52 -19.77 -13.19
C GLY A 252 -0.64 -18.56 -12.85
N ILE A 253 -1.24 -17.43 -12.46
CA ILE A 253 -0.48 -16.26 -12.01
C ILE A 253 0.19 -16.53 -10.65
N ARG A 254 -0.45 -17.28 -9.73
CA ARG A 254 0.18 -17.70 -8.46
C ARG A 254 1.42 -18.55 -8.69
N LYS A 255 1.35 -19.55 -9.59
CA LYS A 255 2.54 -20.32 -9.99
C LYS A 255 3.62 -19.43 -10.59
N LYS A 256 3.27 -18.43 -11.42
CA LYS A 256 4.24 -17.47 -11.98
C LYS A 256 4.82 -16.52 -10.94
N ALA A 257 4.04 -16.03 -9.98
CA ALA A 257 4.50 -15.14 -8.92
C ALA A 257 5.36 -15.88 -7.89
N TYR A 258 4.95 -17.09 -7.51
CA TYR A 258 5.75 -17.98 -6.66
C TYR A 258 7.04 -18.41 -7.37
N ALA A 259 6.98 -18.78 -8.66
CA ALA A 259 8.18 -19.06 -9.45
C ALA A 259 9.06 -17.82 -9.60
N ARG A 260 8.49 -16.63 -9.79
CA ARG A 260 9.23 -15.35 -9.84
C ARG A 260 9.88 -15.04 -8.49
N ASN A 261 9.18 -15.17 -7.37
CA ASN A 261 9.75 -14.94 -6.04
C ASN A 261 10.82 -15.99 -5.73
N LYS A 262 10.53 -17.27 -5.98
CA LYS A 262 11.49 -18.37 -5.86
C LYS A 262 12.72 -18.13 -6.74
N GLU A 263 12.55 -17.65 -7.97
CA GLU A 263 13.65 -17.22 -8.83
C GLU A 263 14.37 -16.02 -8.25
N VAL A 264 13.69 -14.97 -7.75
CA VAL A 264 14.34 -13.79 -7.15
C VAL A 264 15.22 -14.21 -5.96
N TYR A 265 14.71 -15.07 -5.08
CA TYR A 265 15.47 -15.64 -3.97
C TYR A 265 16.58 -16.60 -4.42
N ALA A 266 16.33 -17.43 -5.44
CA ALA A 266 17.31 -18.39 -5.94
C ALA A 266 18.38 -17.77 -6.87
N SER A 267 18.10 -16.64 -7.50
CA SER A 267 18.98 -15.98 -8.46
C SER A 267 19.76 -14.80 -7.89
N GLY A 268 19.51 -14.41 -6.63
CA GLY A 268 20.17 -13.26 -6.01
C GLY A 268 19.97 -11.97 -6.82
N LYS A 269 18.80 -11.81 -7.47
CA LYS A 269 18.53 -10.67 -8.35
C LYS A 269 18.64 -9.38 -7.55
N GLN A 270 19.61 -8.57 -7.94
CA GLN A 270 19.93 -7.27 -7.38
C GLN A 270 18.85 -6.24 -7.76
N THR A 271 18.38 -5.45 -6.79
CA THR A 271 17.47 -4.31 -7.01
C THR A 271 18.21 -3.00 -6.75
N CYS A 272 17.79 -1.94 -7.44
CA CYS A 272 18.29 -0.59 -7.18
C CYS A 272 17.61 -0.02 -5.92
N GLU A 273 18.40 0.49 -4.97
CA GLU A 273 17.88 1.08 -3.72
C GLU A 273 17.00 2.31 -3.95
N THR A 274 17.29 3.08 -5.01
CA THR A 274 16.60 4.34 -5.30
C THR A 274 15.29 4.16 -6.07
N CYS A 275 15.25 3.23 -7.02
CA CYS A 275 14.13 3.14 -7.97
C CYS A 275 13.51 1.73 -8.07
N GLY A 276 13.97 0.77 -7.28
CA GLY A 276 13.45 -0.60 -7.23
C GLY A 276 13.69 -1.43 -8.51
N LYS A 277 14.30 -0.86 -9.56
CA LYS A 277 14.55 -1.57 -10.82
C LYS A 277 15.35 -2.85 -10.58
N PHE A 278 14.89 -3.96 -11.14
CA PHE A 278 15.61 -5.22 -11.13
C PHE A 278 16.74 -5.23 -12.14
N ASN A 279 17.84 -5.86 -11.77
CA ASN A 279 18.91 -6.15 -12.71
C ASN A 279 18.48 -7.31 -13.63
N HIS A 280 17.95 -6.98 -14.81
CA HIS A 280 17.61 -7.97 -15.83
C HIS A 280 18.84 -8.42 -16.65
N THR A 281 19.96 -7.70 -16.51
CA THR A 281 21.20 -7.94 -17.24
C THR A 281 22.18 -8.78 -16.42
N THR A 282 23.14 -9.41 -17.09
CA THR A 282 24.27 -10.08 -16.42
C THR A 282 25.23 -9.10 -15.75
N THR A 283 25.19 -7.81 -16.13
CA THR A 283 26.03 -6.77 -15.55
C THR A 283 25.56 -6.40 -14.16
N LYS A 284 26.39 -6.62 -13.13
CA LYS A 284 26.10 -6.26 -11.74
C LYS A 284 25.83 -4.75 -11.61
N PHE A 285 24.88 -4.39 -10.77
CA PHE A 285 24.66 -2.98 -10.45
C PHE A 285 25.86 -2.38 -9.72
N PRO A 286 26.26 -1.13 -10.00
CA PRO A 286 27.26 -0.44 -9.20
C PRO A 286 26.80 -0.39 -7.74
N ARG A 287 27.76 -0.61 -6.83
CA ARG A 287 27.54 -0.61 -5.38
C ARG A 287 28.19 0.58 -4.70
N CYS A 288 27.64 1.01 -3.56
CA CYS A 288 28.32 1.98 -2.72
C CYS A 288 29.60 1.38 -2.12
N LYS A 289 30.76 1.77 -2.65
CA LYS A 289 32.07 1.26 -2.22
C LYS A 289 32.30 1.39 -0.72
N ARG A 290 31.99 2.55 -0.13
CA ARG A 290 32.20 2.80 1.30
C ARG A 290 31.35 1.89 2.21
N CYS A 291 30.08 1.67 1.87
CA CYS A 291 29.20 0.77 2.61
C CYS A 291 29.68 -0.68 2.54
N TRP A 292 30.12 -1.12 1.35
CA TRP A 292 30.68 -2.44 1.16
C TRP A 292 31.99 -2.62 1.92
N ASP A 293 32.96 -1.73 1.72
CA ASP A 293 34.30 -1.87 2.29
C ASP A 293 34.28 -1.78 3.83
N THR A 294 33.41 -0.92 4.40
CA THR A 294 33.38 -0.68 5.86
C THR A 294 32.54 -1.70 6.61
N MET A 295 31.42 -2.15 6.04
CA MET A 295 30.40 -2.92 6.78
C MET A 295 29.89 -4.14 6.03
N GLN A 296 30.44 -4.42 4.84
CA GLN A 296 29.93 -5.43 3.92
C GLN A 296 28.45 -5.22 3.59
N ARG A 297 27.99 -3.96 3.62
CA ARG A 297 26.62 -3.58 3.30
C ARG A 297 26.47 -3.40 1.80
N GLU A 298 25.71 -4.29 1.17
CA GLU A 298 25.38 -4.20 -0.25
C GLU A 298 24.29 -3.14 -0.46
N VAL A 299 24.67 -2.01 -1.07
CA VAL A 299 23.74 -0.94 -1.50
C VAL A 299 23.98 -0.71 -2.98
N LEU A 300 22.98 -1.03 -3.80
CA LEU A 300 23.10 -1.18 -5.24
C LEU A 300 22.29 -0.13 -5.98
N TYR A 301 22.80 0.34 -7.12
CA TYR A 301 22.14 1.34 -7.93
C TYR A 301 22.13 0.91 -9.38
N CYS A 302 21.04 1.12 -10.12
CA CYS A 302 21.04 0.83 -11.55
C CYS A 302 21.84 1.87 -12.36
N SER A 303 22.12 3.05 -11.79
CA SER A 303 22.88 4.12 -12.42
C SER A 303 23.50 5.09 -11.40
N LEU A 304 24.43 5.94 -11.85
CA LEU A 304 25.06 6.96 -11.00
C LEU A 304 24.06 8.05 -10.58
N GLU A 305 23.05 8.33 -11.40
CA GLU A 305 21.97 9.27 -11.11
C GLU A 305 21.15 8.78 -9.92
N CYS A 306 20.77 7.49 -9.89
CA CYS A 306 20.08 6.90 -8.75
C CYS A 306 20.93 7.01 -7.48
N GLN A 307 22.22 6.69 -7.57
CA GLN A 307 23.14 6.87 -6.44
C GLN A 307 23.18 8.32 -5.94
N LYS A 308 23.23 9.31 -6.85
CA LYS A 308 23.24 10.73 -6.47
C LYS A 308 21.93 11.17 -5.81
N VAL A 309 20.79 10.65 -6.27
CA VAL A 309 19.47 10.93 -5.67
C VAL A 309 19.42 10.37 -4.25
N ASP A 310 19.76 9.09 -4.08
CA ASP A 310 19.78 8.45 -2.76
C ASP A 310 20.81 9.09 -1.80
N TRP A 311 21.98 9.48 -2.34
CA TRP A 311 22.99 10.21 -1.59
C TRP A 311 22.45 11.50 -0.97
N LYS A 312 21.67 12.27 -1.73
CA LYS A 312 21.02 13.50 -1.25
C LYS A 312 19.86 13.21 -0.32
N ALA A 313 19.04 12.20 -0.64
CA ALA A 313 17.84 11.84 0.13
C ALA A 313 18.16 11.41 1.57
N GLY A 314 19.26 10.70 1.78
CA GLY A 314 19.64 10.30 3.13
C GLY A 314 20.88 9.44 3.24
N HIS A 315 21.29 8.76 2.17
CA HIS A 315 22.37 7.78 2.26
C HIS A 315 23.68 8.41 2.76
N LYS A 316 23.96 9.69 2.46
CA LYS A 316 25.12 10.41 3.00
C LYS A 316 25.22 10.34 4.53
N LYS A 317 24.10 10.34 5.25
CA LYS A 317 24.06 10.34 6.72
C LYS A 317 24.43 8.97 7.31
N GLU A 318 24.03 7.89 6.63
CA GLU A 318 24.21 6.49 7.05
C GLU A 318 25.35 5.76 6.32
N CYS A 319 25.98 6.36 5.31
CA CYS A 319 26.99 5.72 4.49
C CYS A 319 28.21 5.31 5.32
N GLY A 320 28.51 4.01 5.35
CA GLY A 320 29.63 3.45 6.11
C GLY A 320 29.44 3.49 7.63
N LYS A 321 28.21 3.67 8.12
CA LYS A 321 27.87 3.61 9.56
C LYS A 321 26.87 2.50 9.83
N PHE A 322 27.11 1.74 10.90
CA PHE A 322 26.14 0.76 11.39
C PHE A 322 24.90 1.51 11.84
N LEU A 323 23.74 1.05 11.39
CA LEU A 323 22.48 1.63 11.84
C LEU A 323 22.31 1.34 13.33
N GLN A 324 21.82 2.33 14.06
CA GLN A 324 21.41 2.21 15.45
C GLN A 324 19.90 2.04 15.52
N PHE A 325 19.39 1.54 16.65
CA PHE A 325 17.95 1.39 16.86
C PHE A 325 17.18 2.71 16.67
N GLY A 326 17.78 3.86 17.04
CA GLY A 326 17.21 5.18 16.81
C GLY A 326 16.99 5.52 15.33
N ASP A 327 17.67 4.83 14.41
CA ASP A 327 17.51 5.02 12.96
C ASP A 327 16.30 4.25 12.39
N LEU A 328 15.50 3.56 13.21
CA LEU A 328 14.21 2.99 12.80
C LEU A 328 13.15 4.06 12.56
N THR A 329 13.30 5.24 13.15
CA THR A 329 12.54 6.42 12.74
C THR A 329 13.27 7.02 11.55
N PRO A 330 12.66 7.09 10.36
CA PRO A 330 13.31 7.72 9.22
C PRO A 330 13.66 9.16 9.59
N SER A 331 14.91 9.52 9.31
CA SER A 331 15.39 10.89 9.51
C SER A 331 14.48 11.80 8.68
N THR A 332 13.89 12.82 9.29
CA THR A 332 12.90 13.79 8.74
C THR A 332 13.47 14.65 7.58
N THR A 333 14.38 14.11 6.80
CA THR A 333 15.17 14.80 5.78
C THR A 333 14.32 15.03 4.55
N GLU A 334 14.41 16.26 4.05
CA GLU A 334 13.96 16.79 2.76
C GLU A 334 12.77 16.05 2.14
N GLN A 335 11.60 16.61 2.44
CA GLN A 335 10.32 16.27 1.83
C GLN A 335 10.50 16.20 0.31
N PRO A 336 10.21 15.05 -0.35
CA PRO A 336 10.20 15.01 -1.80
C PRO A 336 9.27 16.11 -2.29
N SER A 337 9.72 16.86 -3.31
CA SER A 337 8.92 17.93 -3.90
C SER A 337 7.57 17.36 -4.32
N LEU A 338 6.52 17.67 -3.55
CA LEU A 338 5.17 17.21 -3.85
C LEU A 338 4.78 17.79 -5.22
N GLN A 339 4.22 16.96 -6.09
CA GLN A 339 3.71 17.41 -7.37
C GLN A 339 2.57 18.40 -7.17
N ILE A 340 1.73 18.16 -6.17
CA ILE A 340 0.66 19.07 -5.75
C ILE A 340 0.97 19.60 -4.36
N GLY A 341 1.07 20.93 -4.22
CA GLY A 341 1.32 21.61 -2.95
C GLY A 341 0.17 21.48 -1.93
N PRO A 342 0.33 22.07 -0.73
CA PRO A 342 -0.76 22.18 0.23
C PRO A 342 -1.92 23.05 -0.32
N PRO A 343 -3.14 22.91 0.21
CA PRO A 343 -4.24 23.80 -0.18
C PRO A 343 -3.94 25.25 0.25
N HIS A 344 -4.36 26.22 -0.56
CA HIS A 344 -4.31 27.64 -0.23
C HIS A 344 -5.33 27.97 0.87
N SER A 345 -5.01 28.99 1.68
CA SER A 345 -5.78 29.37 2.88
C SER A 345 -7.28 29.54 2.56
N GLY A 346 -8.11 28.72 3.20
CA GLY A 346 -9.57 28.74 3.08
C GLY A 346 -10.16 27.64 2.19
N PHE A 347 -9.36 27.00 1.31
CA PHE A 347 -9.84 25.87 0.54
C PHE A 347 -9.70 24.56 1.33
N LYS A 348 -10.83 23.94 1.67
CA LYS A 348 -10.86 22.60 2.24
C LYS A 348 -11.03 21.59 1.11
N ARG A 349 -10.08 20.66 0.98
CA ARG A 349 -10.20 19.52 0.06
C ARG A 349 -11.21 18.52 0.61
N SER A 350 -12.07 17.97 -0.25
CA SER A 350 -12.87 16.78 0.09
C SER A 350 -11.96 15.57 0.28
N ASP A 351 -12.47 14.51 0.92
CA ASP A 351 -11.73 13.25 1.08
C ASP A 351 -11.35 12.62 -0.26
N ALA A 352 -12.23 12.72 -1.26
CA ALA A 352 -11.95 12.26 -2.62
C ALA A 352 -10.80 13.06 -3.26
N LEU A 353 -10.72 14.36 -3.02
CA LEU A 353 -9.66 15.21 -3.55
C LEU A 353 -8.32 15.02 -2.83
N VAL A 354 -8.37 14.86 -1.51
CA VAL A 354 -7.24 14.40 -0.66
C VAL A 354 -6.67 13.12 -1.26
N PHE A 355 -7.54 12.17 -1.61
CA PHE A 355 -7.15 10.91 -2.21
C PHE A 355 -6.49 11.08 -3.59
N GLN A 356 -7.09 11.88 -4.48
CA GLN A 356 -6.51 12.17 -5.79
C GLN A 356 -5.11 12.80 -5.70
N VAL A 357 -4.95 13.79 -4.80
CA VAL A 357 -3.67 14.45 -4.55
C VAL A 357 -2.63 13.47 -4.01
N ALA A 358 -3.00 12.61 -3.07
CA ALA A 358 -2.11 11.60 -2.52
C ALA A 358 -1.62 10.64 -3.63
N GLN A 359 -2.53 10.14 -4.47
CA GLN A 359 -2.17 9.22 -5.55
C GLN A 359 -1.23 9.87 -6.58
N LEU A 360 -1.46 11.13 -6.96
CA LEU A 360 -0.57 11.87 -7.86
C LEU A 360 0.83 12.07 -7.24
N ASN A 361 0.88 12.44 -5.96
CA ASN A 361 2.14 12.62 -5.24
C ASN A 361 2.90 11.30 -5.02
N HIS A 362 2.21 10.15 -4.96
CA HIS A 362 2.81 8.84 -4.68
C HIS A 362 3.19 8.03 -5.92
N LEU A 363 2.33 7.96 -6.93
CA LEU A 363 2.47 6.95 -7.99
C LEU A 363 3.54 7.30 -9.04
N SER A 364 3.90 8.58 -9.17
CA SER A 364 5.10 9.11 -9.87
C SER A 364 4.79 10.51 -10.42
N PRO A 365 5.77 11.44 -10.48
CA PRO A 365 5.62 12.72 -11.18
C PRO A 365 5.32 12.59 -12.68
N HIS A 366 5.27 11.37 -13.23
CA HIS A 366 4.92 11.09 -14.61
C HIS A 366 3.42 11.18 -14.89
N TYR A 367 2.55 10.94 -13.90
CA TYR A 367 1.12 10.99 -14.12
C TYR A 367 0.57 12.42 -13.98
N ASP A 368 -0.35 12.77 -14.86
CA ASP A 368 -1.01 14.07 -14.89
C ASP A 368 -2.35 14.03 -14.19
N TYR A 369 -3.10 12.94 -14.34
CA TYR A 369 -4.35 12.71 -13.62
C TYR A 369 -4.58 11.23 -13.40
N ILE A 370 -5.34 10.88 -12.37
CA ILE A 370 -5.78 9.51 -12.10
C ILE A 370 -7.29 9.47 -12.15
N ILE A 371 -7.85 8.49 -12.85
CA ILE A 371 -9.28 8.27 -12.98
C ILE A 371 -9.65 6.98 -12.27
N PHE A 372 -10.63 7.07 -11.37
CA PHE A 372 -11.17 5.95 -10.63
C PHE A 372 -12.39 5.41 -11.37
N SER A 373 -12.27 4.19 -11.90
CA SER A 373 -13.40 3.42 -12.39
C SER A 373 -13.73 2.31 -11.39
N GLU A 374 -14.93 1.75 -11.46
CA GLU A 374 -15.36 0.64 -10.59
C GLU A 374 -14.43 -0.58 -10.67
N ARG A 375 -13.73 -0.73 -11.79
CA ARG A 375 -12.90 -1.90 -12.08
C ARG A 375 -11.41 -1.61 -11.94
N HIS A 376 -10.99 -0.40 -12.27
CA HIS A 376 -9.57 -0.06 -12.48
C HIS A 376 -9.24 1.36 -12.04
N LEU A 377 -8.00 1.53 -11.57
CA LEU A 377 -7.32 2.82 -11.55
C LEU A 377 -6.69 3.06 -12.92
N ALA A 378 -7.14 4.10 -13.62
CA ALA A 378 -6.53 4.52 -14.87
C ALA A 378 -5.68 5.76 -14.63
N TYR A 379 -4.58 5.90 -15.38
CA TYR A 379 -3.78 7.11 -15.37
C TYR A 379 -3.89 7.83 -16.71
N LEU A 380 -3.76 9.15 -16.67
CA LEU A 380 -3.55 10.01 -17.83
C LEU A 380 -2.14 10.61 -17.75
N SER A 381 -1.40 10.50 -18.85
CA SER A 381 -0.10 11.13 -19.03
C SER A 381 -0.03 11.77 -20.40
N PHE A 382 0.21 13.08 -20.45
CA PHE A 382 0.32 13.87 -21.66
C PHE A 382 1.78 13.92 -22.12
N GLN A 383 2.03 13.37 -23.30
CA GLN A 383 3.37 13.28 -23.87
C GLN A 383 3.80 14.59 -24.53
N HIS A 384 2.84 15.43 -24.95
CA HIS A 384 3.12 16.73 -25.58
C HIS A 384 3.43 17.79 -24.50
N PRO A 385 4.67 18.32 -24.41
CA PRO A 385 5.07 19.14 -23.26
C PRO A 385 4.24 20.42 -23.05
N PRO A 386 3.88 21.20 -24.11
CA PRO A 386 3.00 22.36 -23.94
C PRO A 386 1.62 22.02 -23.37
N ILE A 387 1.00 20.92 -23.82
CA ILE A 387 -0.30 20.48 -23.29
C ILE A 387 -0.15 20.02 -21.85
N ARG A 388 0.89 19.24 -21.56
CA ARG A 388 1.17 18.76 -20.20
C ARG A 388 1.36 19.94 -19.24
N ALA A 389 2.10 20.96 -19.64
CA ALA A 389 2.32 22.16 -18.85
C ALA A 389 1.01 22.92 -18.59
N ALA A 390 0.21 23.16 -19.64
CA ALA A 390 -1.10 23.79 -19.54
C ALA A 390 -2.05 23.01 -18.61
N PHE A 391 -2.10 21.69 -18.78
CA PHE A 391 -2.93 20.81 -17.97
C PHE A 391 -2.50 20.83 -16.51
N ARG A 392 -1.21 20.68 -16.22
CA ARG A 392 -0.69 20.71 -14.85
C ARG A 392 -0.95 22.06 -14.19
N ALA A 393 -0.75 23.17 -14.89
CA ALA A 393 -1.04 24.49 -14.33
C ALA A 393 -2.52 24.64 -13.92
N CYS A 394 -3.45 24.24 -14.80
CA CYS A 394 -4.88 24.28 -14.51
C CYS A 394 -5.27 23.32 -13.37
N ARG A 395 -4.78 22.08 -13.42
CA ARG A 395 -4.97 21.06 -12.39
C ARG A 395 -4.44 21.54 -11.04
N ASP A 396 -3.21 22.05 -10.97
CA ASP A 396 -2.58 22.47 -9.73
C ASP A 396 -3.36 23.64 -9.11
N LYS A 397 -3.81 24.59 -9.94
CA LYS A 397 -4.72 25.66 -9.50
C LYS A 397 -6.03 25.10 -8.94
N ALA A 398 -6.70 24.19 -9.66
CA ALA A 398 -7.92 23.54 -9.18
C ALA A 398 -7.69 22.81 -7.83
N LEU A 399 -6.67 21.95 -7.75
CA LEU A 399 -6.37 21.11 -6.58
C LEU A 399 -5.84 21.88 -5.37
N THR A 400 -5.24 23.06 -5.56
CA THR A 400 -4.70 23.88 -4.46
C THR A 400 -5.66 24.98 -4.02
N THR A 401 -6.49 25.54 -4.92
CA THR A 401 -7.33 26.70 -4.57
C THR A 401 -8.83 26.44 -4.64
N GLY A 402 -9.28 25.34 -5.25
CA GLY A 402 -10.70 25.10 -5.50
C GLY A 402 -11.34 26.11 -6.45
N ASP A 403 -10.54 26.77 -7.30
CA ASP A 403 -11.04 27.78 -8.25
C ASP A 403 -12.05 27.15 -9.21
N ARG A 404 -13.33 27.51 -9.09
CA ARG A 404 -14.44 26.88 -9.83
C ARG A 404 -14.24 26.94 -11.35
N ARG A 405 -13.62 28.01 -11.87
CA ARG A 405 -13.32 28.14 -13.31
C ARG A 405 -12.23 27.14 -13.72
N ALA A 406 -11.16 27.02 -12.95
CA ALA A 406 -10.12 26.01 -13.17
C ALA A 406 -10.68 24.59 -13.09
N VAL A 407 -11.58 24.32 -12.12
CA VAL A 407 -12.26 23.02 -12.02
C VAL A 407 -13.12 22.75 -13.25
N ALA A 408 -13.89 23.73 -13.74
CA ALA A 408 -14.70 23.57 -14.95
C ALA A 408 -13.84 23.34 -16.22
N MET A 409 -12.74 24.07 -16.38
CA MET A 409 -11.80 23.87 -17.49
C MET A 409 -11.12 22.50 -17.41
N LEU A 410 -10.71 22.06 -16.21
CA LEU A 410 -10.16 20.74 -15.98
C LEU A 410 -11.18 19.65 -16.33
N ALA A 411 -12.43 19.81 -15.90
CA ALA A 411 -13.52 18.87 -16.19
C ALA A 411 -13.83 18.76 -17.68
N GLN A 412 -13.97 19.90 -18.37
CA GLN A 412 -14.22 19.93 -19.82
C GLN A 412 -13.06 19.27 -20.59
N PHE A 413 -11.81 19.57 -20.23
CA PHE A 413 -10.66 18.98 -20.90
C PHE A 413 -10.60 17.46 -20.68
N LEU A 414 -10.85 17.00 -19.45
CA LEU A 414 -10.90 15.58 -19.12
C LEU A 414 -12.08 14.86 -19.79
N TYR A 415 -13.24 15.51 -19.90
CA TYR A 415 -14.39 15.01 -20.66
C TYR A 415 -14.02 14.76 -22.12
N LEU A 416 -13.35 15.71 -22.78
CA LEU A 416 -12.89 15.59 -24.15
C LEU A 416 -11.87 14.45 -24.31
N VAL A 417 -10.90 14.36 -23.39
CA VAL A 417 -9.91 13.27 -23.35
C VAL A 417 -10.59 11.90 -23.19
N CYS A 418 -11.53 11.77 -22.26
CA CYS A 418 -12.24 10.51 -21.98
C CYS A 418 -13.31 10.17 -23.03
N SER A 419 -13.67 11.12 -23.89
CA SER A 419 -14.53 10.88 -25.06
C SER A 419 -13.77 10.20 -26.21
N HIS A 420 -12.43 10.16 -26.15
CA HIS A 420 -11.63 9.46 -27.14
C HIS A 420 -11.78 7.93 -27.03
N PRO A 421 -11.75 7.16 -28.14
CA PRO A 421 -11.92 5.71 -28.09
C PRO A 421 -10.88 4.94 -27.25
N ARG A 422 -9.69 5.51 -27.04
CA ARG A 422 -8.61 4.84 -26.28
C ARG A 422 -8.96 4.68 -24.78
N PRO A 423 -9.27 5.75 -24.01
CA PRO A 423 -9.77 5.60 -22.64
C PRO A 423 -11.01 4.70 -22.53
N GLN A 424 -11.95 4.80 -23.47
CA GLN A 424 -13.17 4.00 -23.43
C GLN A 424 -12.90 2.48 -23.53
N LYS A 425 -11.87 2.07 -24.29
CA LYS A 425 -11.46 0.65 -24.39
C LYS A 425 -11.02 0.05 -23.06
N ILE A 426 -10.59 0.87 -22.10
CA ILE A 426 -10.21 0.41 -20.75
C ILE A 426 -11.30 0.72 -19.70
N GLY A 427 -12.51 1.08 -20.13
CA GLY A 427 -13.64 1.38 -19.24
C GLY A 427 -13.59 2.77 -18.61
N VAL A 428 -12.84 3.70 -19.18
CA VAL A 428 -12.78 5.10 -18.74
C VAL A 428 -13.61 5.94 -19.69
N GLY A 429 -14.83 6.29 -19.27
CA GLY A 429 -15.76 7.12 -20.04
C GLY A 429 -15.93 8.53 -19.46
N PRO A 430 -16.57 9.43 -20.22
CA PRO A 430 -16.82 10.80 -19.78
C PRO A 430 -17.67 10.88 -18.50
N GLY A 431 -18.67 9.99 -18.35
CA GLY A 431 -19.48 9.92 -17.13
C GLY A 431 -18.67 9.57 -15.88
N ASN A 432 -17.66 8.70 -16.00
CA ASN A 432 -16.79 8.34 -14.88
C ASN A 432 -16.02 9.57 -14.37
N VAL A 433 -15.42 10.33 -15.30
CA VAL A 433 -14.60 11.48 -14.91
C VAL A 433 -15.45 12.63 -14.38
N MET A 434 -16.65 12.87 -14.92
CA MET A 434 -17.54 13.89 -14.39
C MET A 434 -18.07 13.55 -12.99
N GLY A 435 -18.45 12.30 -12.74
CA GLY A 435 -18.83 11.84 -11.41
C GLY A 435 -17.68 11.96 -10.40
N GLN A 436 -16.47 11.62 -10.82
CA GLN A 436 -15.27 11.78 -9.99
C GLN A 436 -15.00 13.24 -9.63
N ILE A 437 -14.94 14.14 -10.62
CA ILE A 437 -14.67 15.57 -10.37
C ILE A 437 -15.77 16.21 -9.52
N SER A 438 -17.03 15.85 -9.77
CA SER A 438 -18.16 16.31 -8.94
C SER A 438 -17.97 15.96 -7.47
N THR A 439 -17.46 14.75 -7.18
CA THR A 439 -17.21 14.26 -5.82
C THR A 439 -15.97 14.90 -5.22
N GLU A 440 -14.90 14.98 -6.01
CA GLU A 440 -13.62 15.60 -5.63
C GLU A 440 -13.78 17.07 -5.23
N PHE A 441 -14.53 17.87 -5.98
CA PHE A 441 -14.66 19.30 -5.71
C PHE A 441 -15.95 19.70 -4.99
N GLU A 442 -16.79 18.72 -4.60
CA GLU A 442 -18.13 18.96 -4.04
C GLU A 442 -18.93 19.95 -4.92
N PHE A 443 -18.80 19.78 -6.25
CA PHE A 443 -19.30 20.73 -7.25
C PHE A 443 -20.39 20.07 -8.10
N PRO A 444 -21.66 20.03 -7.63
CA PRO A 444 -22.74 19.28 -8.29
C PRO A 444 -23.11 19.84 -9.67
N GLU A 445 -22.86 21.13 -9.92
CA GLU A 445 -23.12 21.81 -11.19
C GLU A 445 -21.98 21.63 -12.22
N ILE A 446 -20.98 20.79 -11.93
CA ILE A 446 -19.78 20.66 -12.76
C ILE A 446 -20.10 20.23 -14.20
N VAL A 447 -21.16 19.45 -14.40
CA VAL A 447 -21.62 19.06 -15.74
C VAL A 447 -22.02 20.30 -16.54
N HIS A 448 -22.89 21.13 -15.97
CA HIS A 448 -23.32 22.36 -16.61
C HIS A 448 -22.16 23.33 -16.86
N ALA A 449 -21.28 23.50 -15.87
CA ALA A 449 -20.10 24.35 -16.02
C ALA A 449 -19.13 23.84 -17.10
N ALA A 450 -18.98 22.52 -17.26
CA ALA A 450 -18.17 21.94 -18.33
C ALA A 450 -18.83 22.11 -19.71
N GLU A 451 -20.16 22.00 -19.81
CA GLU A 451 -20.92 22.28 -21.03
C GLU A 451 -20.78 23.75 -21.46
N GLU A 452 -20.81 24.70 -20.52
CA GLU A 452 -20.53 26.12 -20.82
C GLU A 452 -19.12 26.33 -21.37
N MET A 453 -18.12 25.63 -20.83
CA MET A 453 -16.74 25.65 -21.34
C MET A 453 -16.64 25.04 -22.74
N GLU A 454 -17.45 24.01 -23.04
CA GLU A 454 -17.55 23.42 -24.37
C GLU A 454 -18.21 24.37 -25.38
N GLN A 455 -19.23 25.13 -24.97
CA GLN A 455 -19.81 26.19 -25.81
C GLN A 455 -18.78 27.27 -26.15
N GLN A 456 -17.92 27.66 -25.20
CA GLN A 456 -16.82 28.59 -25.46
C GLN A 456 -15.80 28.02 -26.45
N MET A 457 -15.51 26.72 -26.38
CA MET A 457 -14.64 26.04 -27.35
C MET A 457 -15.19 26.14 -28.77
N HIS A 458 -16.50 26.07 -28.97
CA HIS A 458 -17.12 26.22 -30.29
C HIS A 458 -17.05 27.64 -30.87
N LEU A 459 -16.82 28.66 -30.04
CA LEU A 459 -16.58 30.02 -30.51
C LEU A 459 -15.15 30.20 -31.06
N ASP A 460 -14.22 29.33 -30.67
CA ASP A 460 -12.86 29.32 -31.22
C ASP A 460 -12.85 28.64 -32.59
N SER A 461 -12.30 29.33 -33.60
CA SER A 461 -12.24 28.79 -34.98
C SER A 461 -11.36 27.53 -35.10
N ALA A 462 -10.44 27.32 -34.16
CA ALA A 462 -9.61 26.12 -34.06
C ALA A 462 -10.16 25.10 -33.04
N GLN A 463 -11.33 25.36 -32.45
CA GLN A 463 -11.98 24.53 -31.44
C GLN A 463 -11.03 24.13 -30.30
N ARG A 464 -10.17 25.07 -29.87
CA ARG A 464 -9.23 24.84 -28.77
C ARG A 464 -10.00 24.82 -27.44
N PRO A 465 -9.77 23.81 -26.58
CA PRO A 465 -10.32 23.82 -25.22
C PRO A 465 -9.93 25.11 -24.47
N PRO A 466 -10.78 25.67 -23.59
CA PRO A 466 -10.46 26.88 -22.83
C PRO A 466 -9.14 26.80 -22.06
N LEU A 467 -8.80 25.63 -21.53
CA LEU A 467 -7.51 25.36 -20.89
C LEU A 467 -6.31 25.62 -21.83
N ILE A 468 -6.43 25.24 -23.11
CA ILE A 468 -5.40 25.42 -24.14
C ILE A 468 -5.34 26.89 -24.57
N LEU A 469 -6.49 27.57 -24.63
CA LEU A 469 -6.57 29.01 -24.90
C LEU A 469 -5.88 29.83 -23.81
N GLU A 470 -6.14 29.54 -22.53
CA GLU A 470 -5.52 30.25 -21.41
C GLU A 470 -4.01 30.02 -21.32
N ALA A 471 -3.53 28.87 -21.78
CA ALA A 471 -2.10 28.58 -21.87
C ALA A 471 -1.40 29.27 -23.06
N GLY A 472 -2.15 29.95 -23.93
CA GLY A 472 -1.59 30.72 -25.04
C GLY A 472 -1.09 29.88 -26.22
N LEU A 473 -1.51 28.62 -26.33
CA LEU A 473 -1.13 27.78 -27.48
C LEU A 473 -1.83 28.26 -28.75
N SER A 474 -1.07 28.41 -29.83
CA SER A 474 -1.59 28.85 -31.13
C SER A 474 -2.51 27.79 -31.76
N ALA A 475 -3.30 28.20 -32.76
CA ALA A 475 -4.13 27.26 -33.52
C ALA A 475 -3.27 26.23 -34.27
N GLU A 476 -2.12 26.66 -34.77
CA GLU A 476 -1.14 25.81 -35.45
C GLU A 476 -0.50 24.81 -34.48
N GLU A 477 -0.13 25.26 -33.28
CA GLU A 477 0.43 24.40 -32.23
C GLU A 477 -0.59 23.34 -31.79
N TRP A 478 -1.86 23.72 -31.61
CA TRP A 478 -2.94 22.80 -31.29
C TRP A 478 -3.19 21.78 -32.40
N LYS A 479 -3.21 22.21 -33.66
CA LYS A 479 -3.37 21.32 -34.81
C LYS A 479 -2.17 20.38 -35.01
N ALA A 480 -0.99 20.78 -34.56
CA ALA A 480 0.24 19.97 -34.63
C ALA A 480 0.30 18.88 -33.54
N VAL A 481 -0.64 18.86 -32.60
CA VAL A 481 -0.67 17.87 -31.52
C VAL A 481 -0.89 16.48 -32.12
N PRO A 482 0.09 15.56 -32.02
CA PRO A 482 0.01 14.25 -32.66
C PRO A 482 -1.03 13.42 -31.94
N ALA A 483 -1.82 12.57 -32.62
CA ALA A 483 -2.82 11.69 -31.99
C ALA A 483 -2.26 10.72 -30.90
N THR A 484 -0.94 10.65 -30.72
CA THR A 484 -0.22 9.94 -29.66
C THR A 484 0.11 10.83 -28.44
N TRP A 485 -0.43 12.05 -28.37
CA TRP A 485 -0.19 13.01 -27.29
C TRP A 485 -0.69 12.55 -25.91
N LEU A 486 -1.62 11.60 -25.91
CA LEU A 486 -2.20 10.99 -24.72
C LEU A 486 -1.70 9.55 -24.57
N ASP A 487 -1.03 9.30 -23.44
CA ASP A 487 -0.86 7.96 -22.89
C ASP A 487 -1.93 7.72 -21.82
N VAL A 488 -2.67 6.63 -21.98
CA VAL A 488 -3.68 6.18 -21.03
C VAL A 488 -3.43 4.70 -20.77
N GLY A 489 -3.41 4.34 -19.50
CA GLY A 489 -3.19 2.96 -19.09
C GLY A 489 -3.90 2.64 -17.80
N ILE A 490 -4.02 1.34 -17.55
CA ILE A 490 -4.46 0.83 -16.26
C ILE A 490 -3.21 0.77 -15.37
N ILE A 491 -3.29 1.37 -14.19
CA ILE A 491 -2.27 1.18 -13.17
C ILE A 491 -2.46 -0.26 -12.68
N GLU A 492 -1.60 -1.16 -13.16
CA GLU A 492 -1.62 -2.54 -12.69
C GLU A 492 -1.45 -2.53 -11.18
N SER A 493 -2.31 -3.27 -10.50
CA SER A 493 -2.22 -3.43 -9.04
C SER A 493 -0.80 -3.84 -8.60
N SER A 494 -0.05 -4.59 -9.41
CA SER A 494 1.38 -4.92 -9.19
C SER A 494 2.31 -3.71 -9.10
N ALA A 495 2.10 -2.66 -9.90
CA ALA A 495 2.93 -1.44 -9.86
C ALA A 495 2.66 -0.61 -8.60
N ILE A 496 1.46 -0.73 -8.04
CA ILE A 496 1.03 -0.11 -6.77
C ILE A 496 1.64 -0.86 -5.56
N PHE A 497 1.90 -2.16 -5.71
CA PHE A 497 2.38 -3.06 -4.65
C PHE A 497 3.87 -3.41 -4.71
N GLY A 498 4.59 -2.93 -5.73
CA GLY A 498 5.96 -3.37 -6.05
C GLY A 498 7.05 -2.31 -5.90
N ALA A 499 6.73 -1.15 -5.31
CA ALA A 499 7.70 -0.10 -4.98
C ALA A 499 8.13 -0.22 -3.52
#